data_AF-A0A1L9QWE0-F1
#
_entry.id   AF-A0A1L9QWE0-F1
#
_cell.length_a   1.000
_cell.length_b   1.000
_cell.length_c   1.000
_cell.angle_alpha   90.00
_cell.angle_beta   90.00
_cell.angle_gamma   90.00
#
_symmetry.space_group_name_H-M   'P 1'
#
loop_
_entity.id
_entity.type
_entity.pdbx_description
1 polymer ?
#
loop_
_entity_poly.entity_id
_entity_poly.type
_entity_poly.pdbx_seq_one_letter_code
_entity_poly.pdbx_strand_id
1 'polypeptide(L)'
;MNPFLKNIVTLTALAAVVDGSANAEEKELIVDRLAHKLEVSPDLVYEELDRAISKVQEAANNPTMALQLAYKALRTLPFHQQTFAFDVAKEVIDVNGIEPDESTFIWALFRLVFPESSGEA
;
A
#
# COMPACT_ATOMS: atom_id res chain seq x y z
N MET A 1 10.75 -14.01 -8.30
CA MET A 1 9.65 -13.01 -8.28
C MET A 1 10.26 -11.62 -8.26
N ASN A 2 9.69 -10.67 -9.01
CA ASN A 2 10.18 -9.29 -9.06
C ASN A 2 10.00 -8.63 -7.67
N PRO A 3 11.09 -8.22 -6.97
CA PRO A 3 11.00 -7.58 -5.66
C PRO A 3 10.15 -6.31 -5.67
N PHE A 4 10.12 -5.60 -6.80
CA PHE A 4 9.29 -4.41 -6.99
C PHE A 4 7.79 -4.75 -6.84
N LEU A 5 7.27 -5.66 -7.66
CA LEU A 5 5.87 -6.12 -7.60
C LEU A 5 5.48 -6.54 -6.18
N LYS A 6 6.32 -7.35 -5.53
CA LYS A 6 6.07 -7.83 -4.16
C LYS A 6 5.91 -6.67 -3.17
N ASN A 7 6.80 -5.68 -3.23
CA ASN A 7 6.79 -4.56 -2.29
C ASN A 7 5.62 -3.62 -2.55
N ILE A 8 5.29 -3.36 -3.83
CA ILE A 8 4.10 -2.59 -4.20
C ILE A 8 2.85 -3.28 -3.66
N VAL A 9 2.63 -4.55 -4.00
CA VAL A 9 1.47 -5.32 -3.55
C VAL A 9 1.38 -5.40 -2.02
N THR A 10 2.52 -5.49 -1.33
CA THR A 10 2.56 -5.46 0.15
C THR A 10 2.09 -4.11 0.71
N LEU A 11 2.53 -3.00 0.13
CA LEU A 11 2.11 -1.66 0.55
C LEU A 11 0.63 -1.42 0.27
N THR A 12 0.16 -1.90 -0.87
CA THR A 12 -1.25 -1.84 -1.25
C THR A 12 -2.13 -2.69 -0.33
N ALA A 13 -1.66 -3.89 0.05
CA ALA A 13 -2.34 -4.73 1.02
C ALA A 13 -2.40 -4.07 2.41
N LEU A 14 -1.32 -3.41 2.85
CA LEU A 14 -1.31 -2.68 4.12
C LEU A 14 -2.30 -1.52 4.11
N ALA A 15 -2.35 -0.77 3.02
CA ALA A 15 -3.31 0.31 2.84
C ALA A 15 -4.75 -0.21 2.89
N ALA A 16 -5.02 -1.36 2.26
CA ALA A 16 -6.36 -1.95 2.19
C ALA A 16 -6.83 -2.65 3.48
N VAL A 17 -5.97 -2.90 4.47
CA VAL A 17 -6.37 -3.57 5.72
C VAL A 17 -6.20 -2.69 6.96
N VAL A 18 -5.72 -1.46 6.81
CA VAL A 18 -5.34 -0.62 7.95
C VAL A 18 -6.54 -0.28 8.86
N ASP A 19 -7.72 -0.16 8.25
CA ASP A 19 -9.03 0.05 8.85
C ASP A 19 -9.71 -1.26 9.35
N GLY A 20 -9.15 -2.42 9.04
CA GLY A 20 -9.54 -3.72 9.56
C GLY A 20 -9.58 -4.85 8.55
N SER A 21 -10.08 -4.61 7.33
CA SER A 21 -10.12 -5.63 6.28
C SER A 21 -10.46 -5.06 4.91
N ALA A 22 -9.72 -5.50 3.90
CA ALA A 22 -10.04 -5.21 2.50
C ALA A 22 -11.30 -5.95 2.06
N ASN A 23 -12.31 -5.21 1.62
CA ASN A 23 -13.51 -5.79 1.02
C ASN A 23 -13.25 -6.24 -0.44
N ALA A 24 -14.19 -6.99 -1.03
CA ALA A 24 -14.00 -7.54 -2.38
C ALA A 24 -13.92 -6.46 -3.46
N GLU A 25 -14.65 -5.35 -3.30
CA GLU A 25 -14.69 -4.24 -4.26
C GLU A 25 -13.36 -3.46 -4.27
N GLU A 26 -12.78 -3.20 -3.09
CA GLU A 26 -11.43 -2.64 -2.95
C GLU A 26 -10.40 -3.53 -3.60
N LYS A 27 -10.47 -4.84 -3.36
CA LYS A 27 -9.54 -5.81 -3.97
C LYS A 27 -9.61 -5.79 -5.50
N GLU A 28 -10.80 -5.81 -6.08
CA GLU A 28 -10.98 -5.76 -7.53
C GLU A 28 -10.40 -4.46 -8.11
N LEU A 29 -10.70 -3.31 -7.49
CA LEU A 29 -10.18 -2.02 -7.92
C LEU A 29 -8.65 -1.92 -7.80
N ILE A 30 -8.09 -2.44 -6.70
CA ILE A 30 -6.64 -2.56 -6.51
C ILE A 30 -6.03 -3.38 -7.64
N VAL A 31 -6.60 -4.55 -7.91
CA VAL A 31 -6.08 -5.50 -8.90
C VAL A 31 -6.08 -4.88 -10.28
N ASP A 32 -7.18 -4.28 -10.71
CA ASP A 32 -7.30 -3.63 -12.02
C ASP A 32 -6.28 -2.50 -12.18
N ARG A 33 -6.16 -1.63 -11.16
CA ARG A 33 -5.22 -0.50 -11.20
C ARG A 33 -3.76 -0.96 -11.22
N LEU A 34 -3.41 -1.91 -10.37
CA LEU A 34 -2.06 -2.46 -10.30
C LEU A 34 -1.69 -3.21 -11.57
N ALA A 35 -2.60 -4.04 -12.11
CA ALA A 35 -2.38 -4.77 -13.35
C ALA A 35 -2.09 -3.81 -14.51
N HIS A 36 -2.89 -2.74 -14.62
CA HIS A 36 -2.68 -1.70 -15.63
C HIS A 36 -1.35 -0.94 -15.43
N LYS A 37 -1.06 -0.45 -14.21
CA LYS A 37 0.15 0.35 -13.94
C LYS A 37 1.45 -0.46 -14.03
N LEU A 38 1.40 -1.76 -13.74
CA LEU A 38 2.57 -2.64 -13.73
C LEU A 38 2.70 -3.46 -15.02
N GLU A 39 1.77 -3.32 -15.97
CA GLU A 39 1.72 -4.07 -17.23
C GLU A 39 1.79 -5.60 -17.00
N VAL A 40 1.03 -6.09 -16.02
CA VAL A 40 0.95 -7.52 -15.66
C VAL A 40 -0.49 -8.04 -15.70
N SER A 41 -0.66 -9.36 -15.69
CA SER A 41 -1.99 -9.97 -15.64
C SER A 41 -2.72 -9.64 -14.32
N PRO A 42 -4.01 -9.27 -14.35
CA PRO A 42 -4.86 -9.15 -13.15
C PRO A 42 -4.80 -10.39 -12.26
N ASP A 43 -4.82 -11.60 -12.84
CA ASP A 43 -4.78 -12.85 -12.07
C ASP A 43 -3.53 -12.95 -11.19
N LEU A 44 -2.37 -12.52 -11.73
CA LEU A 44 -1.10 -12.52 -11.00
C LEU A 44 -1.14 -11.51 -9.84
N VAL A 45 -1.72 -10.33 -10.07
CA VAL A 45 -1.86 -9.31 -9.02
C VAL A 45 -2.82 -9.82 -7.94
N TYR A 46 -3.93 -10.43 -8.33
CA TYR A 46 -4.93 -10.98 -7.42
C TYR A 46 -4.31 -12.04 -6.50
N GLU A 47 -3.60 -13.01 -7.06
CA GLU A 47 -2.91 -14.05 -6.29
C GLU A 47 -1.90 -13.47 -5.29
N GLU A 48 -1.11 -12.48 -5.72
CA GLU A 48 -0.11 -11.86 -4.87
C GLU A 48 -0.73 -10.94 -3.81
N LEU A 49 -1.83 -10.25 -4.14
CA LEU A 49 -2.56 -9.39 -3.22
C LEU A 49 -3.18 -10.21 -2.09
N ASP A 50 -3.86 -11.31 -2.40
CA ASP A 50 -4.45 -12.18 -1.37
C ASP A 50 -3.37 -12.78 -0.45
N ARG A 51 -2.22 -13.15 -1.01
CA ARG A 51 -1.05 -13.60 -0.22
C ARG A 51 -0.48 -12.48 0.66
N ALA A 52 -0.43 -11.25 0.15
CA ALA A 52 0.07 -10.12 0.91
C ALA A 52 -0.88 -9.77 2.05
N ILE A 53 -2.18 -9.64 1.77
CA ILE A 53 -3.24 -9.40 2.76
C ILE A 53 -3.17 -10.45 3.89
N SER A 54 -3.12 -11.73 3.53
CA SER A 54 -3.00 -12.82 4.51
C SER A 54 -1.77 -12.70 5.42
N LYS A 55 -0.66 -12.12 4.93
CA LYS A 55 0.58 -11.92 5.72
C LYS A 55 0.54 -10.67 6.57
N VAL A 56 -0.19 -9.64 6.16
CA VAL A 56 -0.26 -8.37 6.87
C VAL A 56 -1.54 -8.23 7.70
N GLN A 57 -2.39 -9.26 7.75
CA GLN A 57 -3.61 -9.27 8.55
C GLN A 57 -3.37 -8.99 10.04
N GLU A 58 -2.21 -9.37 10.58
CA GLU A 58 -1.80 -9.03 11.95
C GLU A 58 -1.61 -7.52 12.19
N ALA A 59 -1.40 -6.75 11.12
CA ALA A 59 -1.29 -5.30 11.15
C ALA A 59 -2.64 -4.58 11.00
N ALA A 60 -3.73 -5.31 10.73
CA ALA A 60 -5.07 -4.74 10.67
C ALA A 60 -5.46 -4.12 12.02
N ASN A 61 -6.05 -2.92 12.00
CA ASN A 61 -6.31 -2.12 13.21
C ASN A 61 -5.06 -1.82 14.07
N ASN A 62 -3.84 -2.00 13.53
CA ASN A 62 -2.60 -1.70 14.22
C ASN A 62 -1.72 -0.77 13.35
N PRO A 63 -2.02 0.54 13.32
CA PRO A 63 -1.34 1.50 12.45
C PRO A 63 0.18 1.55 12.66
N THR A 64 0.65 1.29 13.89
CA THR A 64 2.09 1.25 14.19
C THR A 64 2.76 0.07 13.50
N MET A 65 2.17 -1.12 13.59
CA MET A 65 2.68 -2.31 12.92
C MET A 65 2.59 -2.18 11.40
N ALA A 66 1.47 -1.66 10.90
CA ALA A 66 1.27 -1.40 9.48
C ALA A 66 2.37 -0.47 8.93
N LEU A 67 2.67 0.61 9.64
CA LEU A 67 3.72 1.55 9.28
C LEU A 67 5.12 0.93 9.30
N GLN A 68 5.43 0.08 10.29
CA GLN A 68 6.71 -0.63 10.35
C GLN A 68 6.91 -1.58 9.16
N LEU A 69 5.84 -2.29 8.76
CA LEU A 69 5.87 -3.17 7.59
C LEU A 69 5.99 -2.35 6.30
N ALA A 70 5.26 -1.25 6.19
CA ALA A 70 5.35 -0.33 5.06
C ALA A 70 6.77 0.24 4.91
N TYR A 71 7.39 0.68 6.01
CA TYR A 71 8.77 1.15 6.02
C TYR A 71 9.77 0.08 5.53
N LYS A 72 9.60 -1.17 5.99
CA LYS A 72 10.44 -2.30 5.54
C LYS A 72 10.30 -2.57 4.05
N ALA A 73 9.10 -2.45 3.48
CA ALA A 73 8.88 -2.59 2.05
C ALA A 73 9.53 -1.43 1.28
N LEU A 74 9.27 -0.19 1.69
CA LEU A 74 9.75 1.03 1.02
C LEU A 74 11.27 1.15 0.98
N ARG A 75 11.98 0.84 2.09
CA ARG A 75 13.45 0.99 2.16
C ARG A 75 14.23 0.11 1.19
N THR A 76 13.57 -0.88 0.58
CA THR A 76 14.19 -1.78 -0.41
C THR A 76 13.98 -1.31 -1.85
N LEU A 77 13.22 -0.22 -2.04
CA LEU A 77 12.90 0.37 -3.33
C LEU A 77 13.74 1.63 -3.58
N PRO A 78 14.17 1.91 -4.83
CA PRO A 78 14.64 3.23 -5.24
C PRO A 78 13.57 4.31 -5.03
N PHE A 79 13.98 5.57 -4.87
CA PHE A 79 13.06 6.68 -4.59
C PHE A 79 11.87 6.77 -5.57
N HIS A 80 12.09 6.69 -6.89
CA HIS A 80 11.00 6.73 -7.89
C HIS A 80 10.00 5.56 -7.75
N GLN A 81 10.43 4.42 -7.21
CA GLN A 81 9.56 3.29 -6.91
C GLN A 81 8.83 3.48 -5.58
N GLN A 82 9.45 4.15 -4.61
CA GLN A 82 8.78 4.54 -3.36
C GLN A 82 7.66 5.55 -3.63
N THR A 83 7.88 6.55 -4.47
CA THR A 83 6.86 7.53 -4.87
C THR A 83 5.70 6.84 -5.60
N PHE A 84 6.02 5.97 -6.55
CA PHE A 84 5.00 5.17 -7.24
C PHE A 84 4.20 4.28 -6.26
N ALA A 85 4.87 3.64 -5.30
CA ALA A 85 4.21 2.82 -4.29
C ALA A 85 3.27 3.63 -3.39
N PHE A 86 3.70 4.84 -3.01
CA PHE A 86 2.88 5.76 -2.26
C PHE A 86 1.64 6.19 -3.04
N ASP A 87 1.79 6.55 -4.31
CA ASP A 87 0.68 6.97 -5.17
C ASP A 87 -0.37 5.86 -5.29
N VAL A 88 0.08 4.62 -5.48
CA VAL A 88 -0.81 3.45 -5.47
C VAL A 88 -1.50 3.28 -4.13
N ALA A 89 -0.77 3.30 -3.01
CA ALA A 89 -1.36 3.13 -1.68
C ALA A 89 -2.40 4.21 -1.35
N LYS A 90 -2.14 5.46 -1.74
CA LYS A 90 -3.08 6.57 -1.61
C LYS A 90 -4.34 6.34 -2.44
N GLU A 91 -4.18 5.91 -3.69
CA GLU A 91 -5.30 5.63 -4.59
C GLU A 91 -6.25 4.55 -4.05
N VAL A 92 -5.73 3.58 -3.29
CA VAL A 92 -6.54 2.51 -2.68
C VAL A 92 -7.44 3.04 -1.58
N ILE A 93 -6.85 3.77 -0.64
CA ILE A 93 -7.58 4.34 0.49
C ILE A 93 -8.62 5.37 0.01
N ASP A 94 -8.36 6.05 -1.12
CA ASP A 94 -9.30 7.01 -1.69
C ASP A 94 -10.49 6.34 -2.42
N VAL A 95 -10.52 5.00 -2.55
CA VAL A 95 -11.59 4.29 -3.28
C VAL A 95 -12.96 4.49 -2.64
N ASN A 96 -13.06 4.40 -1.31
CA ASN A 96 -14.33 4.47 -0.57
C ASN A 96 -14.44 5.72 0.30
N GLY A 97 -13.53 6.68 0.12
CA GLY A 97 -13.35 7.84 0.99
C GLY A 97 -12.45 7.52 2.18
N ILE A 98 -11.71 8.53 2.64
CA ILE A 98 -10.63 8.34 3.60
C ILE A 98 -11.16 8.36 5.04
N GLU A 99 -11.04 7.25 5.75
CA GLU A 99 -11.29 7.18 7.19
C GLU A 99 -10.14 7.81 8.01
N PRO A 100 -10.36 8.22 9.27
CA PRO A 100 -9.33 8.88 10.09
C PRO A 100 -8.05 8.06 10.27
N ASP A 101 -8.16 6.73 10.39
CA ASP A 101 -7.02 5.83 10.58
C ASP A 101 -6.23 5.65 9.29
N GLU A 102 -6.91 5.56 8.15
CA GLU A 102 -6.28 5.52 6.83
C GLU A 102 -5.59 6.85 6.48
N SER A 103 -6.21 7.97 6.82
CA SER A 103 -5.60 9.30 6.70
C SER A 103 -4.31 9.39 7.49
N THR A 104 -4.33 8.91 8.74
CA THR A 104 -3.14 8.87 9.62
C THR A 104 -2.04 7.99 9.02
N PHE A 105 -2.41 6.83 8.46
CA PHE A 105 -1.48 5.93 7.79
C PHE A 105 -0.87 6.55 6.53
N ILE A 106 -1.66 7.18 5.65
CA ILE A 106 -1.16 7.87 4.45
C ILE A 106 -0.21 8.99 4.83
N TRP A 107 -0.55 9.81 5.82
CA TRP A 107 0.33 10.90 6.24
C TRP A 107 1.66 10.39 6.81
N ALA A 108 1.61 9.31 7.59
CA ALA A 108 2.83 8.68 8.07
C ALA A 108 3.66 8.09 6.92
N LEU A 109 3.02 7.44 5.95
CA LEU A 109 3.65 6.90 4.75
C LEU A 109 4.26 8.01 3.88
N PHE A 110 3.58 9.14 3.72
CA PHE A 110 4.06 10.31 3.00
C PHE A 110 5.37 10.82 3.61
N ARG A 111 5.43 10.99 4.93
CA ARG A 111 6.66 11.44 5.62
C ARG A 111 7.83 10.48 5.46
N LEU A 112 7.56 9.18 5.30
CA LEU A 112 8.60 8.18 5.04
C LEU A 112 9.17 8.29 3.63
N VAL A 113 8.31 8.53 2.64
CA VAL A 113 8.72 8.65 1.24
C VAL A 113 9.31 10.03 0.93
N PHE A 114 8.80 11.09 1.57
CA PHE A 114 9.16 12.49 1.34
C PHE A 114 9.68 13.19 2.61
N PRO A 115 10.86 12.79 3.13
CA PRO A 115 11.38 13.33 4.39
C PRO A 115 11.71 14.83 4.33
N GLU A 116 12.15 15.35 3.18
CA GLU A 116 12.50 16.77 3.00
C GLU A 116 11.28 17.69 2.88
N SER A 117 10.11 17.15 2.49
CA SER A 117 8.85 17.90 2.42
C SER A 117 8.20 18.14 3.79
N SER A 118 8.76 17.52 4.84
CA SER A 118 8.20 17.50 6.19
C SER A 118 8.80 18.55 7.13
N GLY A 119 9.75 19.34 6.64
CA GLY A 119 10.41 20.40 7.38
C GLY A 119 10.65 21.62 6.49
N GLU A 120 9.72 22.57 6.54
CA GLU A 120 9.89 24.04 6.52
C GLU A 120 8.59 24.71 6.05
N ALA A 121 7.81 25.17 7.03
CA ALA A 121 6.94 26.35 6.96
C ALA A 121 6.90 26.99 8.36
#